data_AF-G9Y6A3-F1
#
_entry.id   AF-G9Y6A3-F1
#
_cell.length_a   1.000
_cell.length_b   1.000
_cell.length_c   1.000
_cell.angle_alpha   90.00
_cell.angle_beta   90.00
_cell.angle_gamma   90.00
#
_symmetry.space_group_name_H-M   'P 1'
#
loop_
_entity.id
_entity.type
_entity.pdbx_description
1 polymer ?
#
loop_
_entity_poly.entity_id
_entity_poly.type
_entity_poly.pdbx_seq_one_letter_code
_entity_poly.pdbx_strand_id
1 'polypeptide(L)'
;MIKSAINHKEIAKLVGSRPDNVKLSIERLAARGAIKYPTIRHIKQINNLGFVVNRDVYVFEGEQLVKDVPVILARLCKEFTPKLPPHINEKEALLHLLGGK
;
A
#
# COMPACT_ATOMS: atom_id res chain seq x y z
N MET A 1 2.42 -20.70 9.35
CA MET A 1 1.99 -19.69 10.33
C MET A 1 1.58 -18.44 9.56
N ILE A 2 0.28 -18.12 9.48
CA ILE A 2 -0.15 -16.87 8.84
C ILE A 2 0.32 -15.74 9.76
N LYS A 3 1.08 -14.81 9.20
CA LYS A 3 1.59 -13.68 9.96
C LYS A 3 0.42 -12.81 10.41
N SER A 4 0.30 -12.52 11.71
CA SER A 4 -0.81 -11.75 12.29
C SER A 4 -0.67 -10.23 12.12
N ALA A 5 0.50 -9.76 11.67
CA ALA A 5 0.83 -8.36 11.50
C ALA A 5 1.84 -8.14 10.37
N ILE A 6 1.71 -7.04 9.63
CA ILE A 6 2.71 -6.61 8.65
C ILE A 6 2.89 -5.10 8.69
N ASN A 7 4.12 -4.62 8.49
CA ASN A 7 4.37 -3.18 8.35
C ASN A 7 4.73 -2.79 6.92
N HIS A 8 4.63 -1.49 6.62
CA HIS A 8 4.87 -0.97 5.27
C HIS A 8 6.29 -1.24 4.71
N LYS A 9 7.31 -1.39 5.58
CA LYS A 9 8.67 -1.75 5.13
C LYS A 9 8.73 -3.21 4.68
N GLU A 10 7.96 -4.09 5.30
CA GLU A 10 7.84 -5.49 4.89
C GLU A 10 7.03 -5.61 3.61
N ILE A 11 5.94 -4.86 3.47
CA ILE A 11 5.20 -4.73 2.20
C ILE A 11 6.16 -4.26 1.10
N ALA A 12 7.00 -3.26 1.38
CA ALA A 12 7.98 -2.77 0.42
C ALA A 12 8.96 -3.86 -0.07
N LYS A 13 9.38 -4.77 0.82
CA LYS A 13 10.18 -5.95 0.43
C LYS A 13 9.37 -6.90 -0.45
N LEU A 14 8.12 -7.18 -0.09
CA LEU A 14 7.23 -8.06 -0.86
C LEU A 14 6.98 -7.55 -2.28
N VAL A 15 6.81 -6.24 -2.44
CA VAL A 15 6.49 -5.61 -3.73
C VAL A 15 7.72 -5.08 -4.48
N GLY A 16 8.93 -5.37 -4.00
CA GLY A 16 10.17 -4.89 -4.61
C GLY A 16 10.28 -3.35 -4.73
N SER A 17 9.65 -2.60 -3.83
CA SER A 17 9.55 -1.14 -3.88
C SER A 17 10.31 -0.46 -2.74
N ARG A 18 10.63 0.83 -2.90
CA ARG A 18 11.18 1.63 -1.79
C ARG A 18 10.12 1.82 -0.70
N PRO A 19 10.47 1.70 0.60
CA PRO A 19 9.52 1.91 1.70
C PRO A 19 8.79 3.25 1.66
N ASP A 20 9.47 4.32 1.24
CA ASP A 20 8.87 5.67 1.15
C ASP A 20 7.76 5.73 0.09
N ASN A 21 7.89 4.99 -1.02
CA ASN A 21 6.85 4.91 -2.05
C ASN A 21 5.62 4.15 -1.55
N VAL A 22 5.83 3.09 -0.75
CA VAL A 22 4.75 2.34 -0.12
C VAL A 22 4.05 3.22 0.92
N LYS A 23 4.81 3.96 1.74
CA LYS A 23 4.27 4.91 2.73
C LYS A 23 3.38 5.97 2.07
N LEU A 24 3.86 6.61 1.01
CA LEU A 24 3.10 7.60 0.25
C LEU A 24 1.83 7.01 -0.39
N SER A 25 1.90 5.77 -0.86
CA SER A 25 0.74 5.08 -1.43
C SER A 25 -0.32 4.78 -0.37
N ILE A 26 0.08 4.34 0.82
CA ILE A 26 -0.81 4.14 1.98
C ILE A 26 -1.52 5.45 2.33
N GLU A 27 -0.76 6.54 2.47
CA GLU A 27 -1.31 7.86 2.81
C GLU A 27 -2.33 8.35 1.79
N ARG A 28 -2.05 8.17 0.49
CA ARG A 28 -2.97 8.52 -0.60
C ARG A 28 -4.23 7.65 -0.61
N LEU A 29 -4.10 6.34 -0.38
CA LEU A 29 -5.24 5.43 -0.34
C LEU A 29 -6.13 5.73 0.86
N ALA A 30 -5.53 5.98 2.03
CA ALA A 30 -6.25 6.33 3.25
C ALA A 30 -6.96 7.68 3.11
N ALA A 31 -6.29 8.70 2.56
CA ALA A 31 -6.89 10.02 2.30
C ALA A 31 -8.09 9.95 1.33
N ARG A 32 -8.11 8.96 0.43
CA ARG A 32 -9.23 8.71 -0.49
C ARG A 32 -10.33 7.82 0.10
N GLY A 33 -10.15 7.33 1.33
CA GLY A 33 -11.08 6.38 1.97
C GLY A 33 -11.04 4.96 1.39
N ALA A 34 -10.07 4.64 0.53
CA ALA A 34 -9.95 3.30 -0.07
C ALA A 34 -9.44 2.25 0.92
N ILE A 35 -8.75 2.70 1.97
CA ILE A 35 -8.32 1.90 3.14
C ILE A 35 -8.53 2.74 4.40
N LYS A 36 -8.54 2.11 5.58
CA LYS A 36 -8.48 2.86 6.84
C LYS A 36 -7.05 3.33 7.09
N TYR A 37 -6.88 4.46 7.78
CA TYR A 37 -5.56 4.88 8.25
C TYR A 37 -4.96 3.79 9.16
N PRO A 38 -3.76 3.26 8.85
CA PRO A 38 -3.16 2.21 9.67
C PRO A 38 -2.61 2.76 10.97
N THR A 39 -2.48 1.88 11.96
CA THR A 39 -1.85 2.25 13.22
C THR A 39 -0.36 2.53 13.01
N ILE A 40 0.15 3.60 13.61
CA ILE A 40 1.58 3.89 13.64
C ILE A 40 2.21 3.21 14.86
N ARG A 41 3.35 2.53 14.66
CA ARG A 41 4.21 2.04 15.75
C ARG A 41 5.61 2.57 15.62
N HIS A 42 6.24 2.82 16.75
CA HIS A 42 7.66 3.13 16.83
C HIS A 42 8.45 1.83 16.85
N ILE A 43 9.38 1.68 15.90
CA ILE A 43 10.34 0.59 15.89
C ILE A 43 11.76 1.12 16.07
N LYS A 44 12.58 0.37 16.80
CA LYS A 44 14.02 0.60 16.86
C LYS A 44 14.66 -0.02 15.61
N GLN A 45 15.50 0.75 14.94
CA GLN A 45 16.28 0.28 13.80
C GLN A 45 17.70 0.82 13.91
N ILE A 46 18.70 0.02 13.53
CA ILE A 46 20.08 0.50 13.39
C ILE A 46 20.19 1.22 12.04
N ASN A 47 20.66 2.47 12.07
CA ASN A 47 20.92 3.24 10.85
C ASN A 47 22.26 2.83 10.20
N ASN A 48 22.58 3.43 9.04
CA ASN A 48 23.81 3.12 8.31
C ASN A 48 25.09 3.53 9.05
N LEU A 49 24.98 4.22 10.19
CA LEU A 49 26.07 4.68 11.04
C LEU A 49 26.20 3.85 12.33
N GLY A 50 25.43 2.76 12.47
CA GLY A 50 25.47 1.89 13.65
C GLY A 50 24.65 2.39 14.85
N PHE A 51 23.97 3.53 14.73
CA PHE A 51 23.15 4.08 15.81
C PHE A 51 21.72 3.52 15.79
N VAL A 52 21.20 3.22 16.98
CA VAL A 52 19.79 2.87 17.17
C VAL A 52 18.94 4.14 17.02
N VAL A 53 18.05 4.13 16.05
CA VAL A 53 17.08 5.21 15.80
C VAL A 53 15.66 4.67 15.93
N ASN A 54 14.76 5.50 16.47
CA ASN A 54 13.33 5.22 16.45
C ASN A 54 12.76 5.67 15.10
N ARG A 55 11.93 4.82 14.49
CA ARG A 55 11.21 5.15 13.25
C ARG A 55 9.75 4.74 13.35
N ASP A 56 8.91 5.59 12.79
CA ASP A 56 7.48 5.36 12.71
C ASP A 56 7.17 4.46 11.53
N VAL A 57 6.36 3.43 11.78
CA VAL A 57 5.88 2.53 10.74
C VAL A 57 4.39 2.34 10.83
N TYR A 58 3.73 2.42 9.67
CA TYR A 58 2.37 1.90 9.51
C TYR A 58 2.37 0.38 9.68
N VAL A 59 1.49 -0.12 10.53
CA VAL A 59 1.28 -1.53 10.84
C VAL A 59 -0.17 -1.90 10.56
N PHE A 60 -0.36 -3.04 9.90
CA PHE A 60 -1.65 -3.63 9.57
C PHE A 60 -1.78 -4.96 10.33
N GLU A 61 -2.85 -5.12 11.08
CA GLU A 61 -3.13 -6.31 11.89
C GLU A 61 -4.64 -6.63 11.86
N GLY A 62 -5.00 -7.85 12.28
CA GLY A 62 -6.40 -8.26 12.41
C GLY A 62 -7.20 -8.09 11.12
N GLU A 63 -8.41 -7.51 11.22
CA GLU A 63 -9.25 -7.28 10.04
C GLU A 63 -8.65 -6.29 9.04
N GLN A 64 -7.90 -5.29 9.52
CA GLN A 64 -7.29 -4.29 8.65
C GLN A 64 -6.24 -4.93 7.74
N LEU A 65 -5.48 -5.90 8.26
CA LEU A 65 -4.54 -6.70 7.48
C LEU A 65 -5.23 -7.41 6.31
N VAL A 66 -6.37 -8.04 6.58
CA VAL A 66 -7.11 -8.83 5.57
C VAL A 66 -7.78 -7.93 4.54
N LYS A 67 -8.32 -6.77 4.95
CA LYS A 67 -9.09 -5.87 4.09
C LYS A 67 -8.22 -4.91 3.28
N ASP A 68 -7.25 -4.26 3.93
CA ASP A 68 -6.58 -3.09 3.35
C ASP A 68 -5.27 -3.45 2.63
N VAL A 69 -4.56 -4.50 3.07
CA VAL A 69 -3.30 -4.90 2.43
C VAL A 69 -3.48 -5.39 0.99
N PRO A 70 -4.51 -6.20 0.64
CA PRO A 70 -4.78 -6.55 -0.76
C PRO A 70 -5.00 -5.33 -1.66
N VAL A 71 -5.68 -4.29 -1.16
CA VAL A 71 -5.89 -3.03 -1.90
C VAL A 71 -4.55 -2.32 -2.17
N ILE A 72 -3.66 -2.28 -1.17
CA ILE A 72 -2.32 -1.72 -1.32
C ILE A 72 -1.49 -2.53 -2.33
N LEU A 73 -1.53 -3.86 -2.25
CA LEU A 73 -0.82 -4.74 -3.18
C LEU A 73 -1.34 -4.59 -4.61
N ALA A 74 -2.66 -4.55 -4.80
CA ALA A 74 -3.28 -4.32 -6.11
C ALA A 74 -2.88 -2.98 -6.74
N ARG A 75 -2.61 -1.96 -5.92
CA ARG A 75 -2.13 -0.66 -6.38
C ARG A 75 -0.65 -0.68 -6.78
N LEU A 76 0.18 -1.47 -6.08
CA LEU A 76 1.64 -1.46 -6.24
C LEU A 76 2.15 -2.52 -7.22
N CYS A 77 1.45 -3.65 -7.34
CA CYS A 77 1.85 -4.78 -8.18
C CYS A 77 0.99 -4.83 -9.43
N LYS A 78 1.59 -4.56 -10.60
CA LYS A 78 0.89 -4.59 -11.90
C LYS A 78 0.27 -5.97 -12.22
N GLU A 79 0.84 -7.04 -11.70
CA GLU A 79 0.33 -8.42 -11.87
C GLU A 79 -1.07 -8.62 -11.28
N PHE A 80 -1.46 -7.76 -10.32
CA PHE A 80 -2.77 -7.78 -9.67
C PHE A 80 -3.72 -6.73 -10.25
N THR A 81 -3.27 -5.89 -11.19
CA THR A 81 -4.14 -4.97 -11.92
C THR A 81 -4.70 -5.70 -13.15
N PRO A 82 -6.03 -5.84 -13.29
CA PRO A 82 -6.62 -6.37 -14.52
C PRO A 82 -6.14 -5.57 -15.73
N LYS A 83 -5.67 -6.24 -16.78
CA LYS A 83 -5.35 -5.56 -18.04
C LYS A 83 -6.65 -4.94 -18.57
N LEU A 84 -6.62 -3.64 -18.90
CA LEU A 84 -7.73 -3.02 -19.60
C LEU A 84 -7.93 -3.77 -20.94
N PRO A 85 -9.17 -4.15 -21.29
CA PRO A 85 -9.44 -4.74 -22.60
C PRO A 85 -8.98 -3.79 -23.73
N PRO A 86 -8.34 -4.30 -24.79
CA PRO A 86 -7.73 -3.47 -25.83
C PRO A 86 -8.73 -2.64 -26.66
N HIS A 87 -10.02 -2.95 -26.59
CA HIS A 87 -11.09 -2.25 -27.33
C HIS A 87 -11.67 -1.05 -26.57
N ILE A 88 -11.17 -0.78 -25.37
CA ILE A 88 -11.56 0.39 -24.60
C ILE A 88 -10.62 1.54 -24.98
N ASN A 89 -11.17 2.60 -25.56
CA ASN A 89 -10.46 3.88 -25.71
C ASN A 89 -10.11 4.38 -24.29
N GLU A 90 -8.84 4.26 -23.90
CA GLU A 90 -8.38 4.33 -22.49
C GLU A 90 -8.89 5.55 -21.74
N LYS A 91 -9.08 6.67 -22.44
CA LYS A 91 -9.53 7.93 -21.85
C LYS A 91 -11.06 7.98 -21.65
N GLU A 92 -11.84 7.57 -22.64
CA GLU A 92 -13.30 7.71 -22.63
C GLU A 92 -13.96 6.70 -21.69
N ALA A 93 -13.52 5.45 -21.67
CA ALA A 93 -14.14 4.47 -20.76
C ALA A 93 -13.74 4.69 -19.30
N LEU A 94 -12.53 5.20 -19.03
CA LEU A 94 -12.16 5.58 -17.66
C LEU A 94 -13.01 6.76 -17.19
N LEU A 95 -13.28 7.74 -18.04
CA LEU A 95 -14.20 8.85 -17.73
C LEU A 95 -15.63 8.34 -17.50
N HIS A 96 -16.12 7.45 -18.36
CA HIS A 96 -17.48 6.93 -18.29
C HIS A 96 -17.71 5.97 -17.09
N LEU A 97 -16.70 5.19 -16.69
CA LEU A 97 -16.73 4.34 -15.49
C LEU A 97 -16.59 5.12 -14.18
N LEU A 98 -15.93 6.28 -14.20
CA LEU A 98 -15.74 7.15 -13.04
C LEU A 98 -16.85 8.22 -12.90
N GLY A 99 -17.92 8.13 -13.69
CA GLY A 99 -19.08 9.03 -13.60
C GLY A 99 -18.89 10.39 -14.25
N GLY A 100 -17.93 10.54 -15.17
CA GLY A 100 -17.82 11.72 -16.02
C GLY A 100 -18.97 11.75 -17.02
N LYS A 101 -19.76 12.83 -17.00
CA LYS A 101 -20.68 13.18 -18.08
C LYS A 101 -19.93 13.46 -19.38
#